data_AF-A0A8C5SNE2-F1
#
_entry.id   AF-A0A8C5SNE2-F1
#
_cell.length_a   1.000
_cell.length_b   1.000
_cell.length_c   1.000
_cell.angle_alpha   90.00
_cell.angle_beta   90.00
_cell.angle_gamma   90.00
#
_symmetry.space_group_name_H-M   'P 1'
#
loop_
_entity.id
_entity.type
_entity.pdbx_description
1 polymer ?
#
loop_
_entity_poly.entity_id
_entity_poly.type
_entity_poly.pdbx_seq_one_letter_code
_entity_poly.pdbx_strand_id
1 'polypeptide(L)'
;MMTYNIKHGRSRRQIPGAALGPLLPVLNAVPHNSQRIEVNFLKQGCGEDKICQSNLQLKYKFHSRVDDAVFQPLPRGDDGLDVFSMSDQKGIALGISITNFPSVAAEPQRDGDDAHEAMLLISLPSTLTYASLRQYNATEKIPTCVSNQNATHVECELGNPMKRGAQFQFYLVLSTSGITLETTELEVNLELTTISEQPALAPVAARARVIMELPLSITGLPEPKQLFFSGEVRGESAMKKESDVGSPVSFNVTVSNRGQSLSTLGSAFLYLMWPYEISNGKWLLYPLKMELLSHSQHHSTCTPNPNPLSLTLEPPPRGRKKRETEQAEMSSPSLTYWKGRKNATLDCVLGTARCLLYKCPLYSFERSAVLTIWARLWNSTFLEEFAHMTSVEVIVRANISVSSTIRNLVLRDATTQIPVTVYLDPVVALTRGVPWWIILIAVLAGILVLGLLVSILWKCGFFKRTSQVSKYSTNYYRARLVIQPSDADRQAMEA
;
A
#
# COMPACT_ATOMS: atom_id res chain seq x y z
N MET A 1 60.49 -45.37 67.28
CA MET A 1 59.94 -45.18 65.92
C MET A 1 60.00 -43.68 65.64
N MET A 2 60.62 -43.13 64.61
CA MET A 2 61.02 -43.65 63.29
C MET A 2 62.49 -43.30 63.02
N THR A 3 63.21 -44.26 62.44
CA THR A 3 64.49 -44.05 61.75
C THR A 3 64.19 -43.64 60.30
N TYR A 4 64.83 -42.57 59.81
CA TYR A 4 64.83 -42.21 58.38
C TYR A 4 66.26 -42.13 57.87
N ASN A 5 66.53 -42.93 56.84
CA ASN A 5 67.78 -42.96 56.08
C ASN A 5 67.70 -41.95 54.94
N ILE A 6 68.60 -40.97 54.92
CA ILE A 6 68.74 -40.02 53.80
C ILE A 6 69.69 -40.64 52.77
N LYS A 7 69.18 -40.95 51.58
CA LYS A 7 69.99 -41.37 50.43
C LYS A 7 70.69 -40.15 49.83
N HIS A 8 72.03 -40.13 49.84
CA HIS A 8 72.80 -39.17 49.05
C HIS A 8 72.64 -39.48 47.55
N GLY A 9 72.04 -38.54 46.81
CA GLY A 9 72.03 -38.54 45.35
C GLY A 9 73.46 -38.38 44.81
N ARG A 10 73.85 -39.26 43.89
CA ARG A 10 75.14 -39.18 43.18
C ARG A 10 75.28 -37.81 42.51
N SER A 11 76.15 -36.95 43.06
CA SER A 11 76.59 -35.74 42.38
C SER A 11 77.39 -36.15 41.14
N ARG A 12 76.84 -35.84 39.97
CA ARG A 12 77.49 -36.01 38.66
C ARG A 12 78.68 -35.05 38.66
N ARG A 13 79.90 -35.61 38.61
CA ARG A 13 81.18 -34.88 38.50
C ARG A 13 81.02 -33.70 37.52
N GLN A 14 81.04 -32.48 38.03
CA GLN A 14 81.22 -31.30 37.20
C GLN A 14 82.68 -31.26 36.74
N ILE A 15 82.85 -31.11 35.43
CA ILE A 15 84.13 -30.94 34.76
C ILE A 15 84.69 -29.57 35.19
N PRO A 16 85.91 -29.48 35.75
CA PRO A 16 86.55 -28.21 36.03
C PRO A 16 87.05 -27.61 34.72
N GLY A 17 86.49 -26.48 34.28
CA GLY A 17 87.01 -25.73 33.13
C GLY A 17 86.01 -25.08 32.18
N ALA A 18 84.73 -24.92 32.54
CA ALA A 18 83.83 -24.07 31.76
C ALA A 18 83.96 -22.62 32.24
N ALA A 19 84.78 -21.83 31.54
CA ALA A 19 84.82 -20.38 31.72
C ALA A 19 83.41 -19.82 31.44
N LEU A 20 82.86 -19.08 32.42
CA LEU A 20 81.68 -18.25 32.19
C LEU A 20 82.03 -17.26 31.08
N GLY A 21 81.28 -17.30 29.96
CA GLY A 21 81.44 -16.34 28.86
C GLY A 21 81.24 -14.90 29.35
N PRO A 22 81.81 -13.90 28.66
CA PRO A 22 81.78 -12.52 29.13
C PRO A 22 80.34 -12.04 29.29
N LEU A 23 80.00 -11.61 30.51
CA LEU A 23 78.72 -11.00 30.82
C LEU A 23 78.61 -9.68 30.06
N LEU A 24 77.65 -9.59 29.13
CA LEU A 24 77.35 -8.35 28.43
C LEU A 24 76.72 -7.37 29.43
N PRO A 25 77.16 -6.09 29.45
CA PRO A 25 76.55 -5.09 30.31
C PRO A 25 75.07 -4.91 29.94
N VAL A 26 74.20 -4.95 30.95
CA VAL A 26 72.76 -4.70 30.81
C VAL A 26 72.48 -3.23 31.14
N LEU A 27 71.69 -2.57 30.28
CA LEU A 27 71.23 -1.20 30.49
C LEU A 27 70.45 -1.07 31.80
N ASN A 28 70.70 0.00 32.54
CA ASN A 28 70.08 0.26 33.84
C ASN A 28 68.55 0.40 33.69
N ALA A 29 67.76 -0.26 34.55
CA ALA A 29 66.29 -0.29 34.47
C ALA A 29 65.60 1.00 34.97
N VAL A 30 66.36 2.10 35.12
CA VAL A 30 65.84 3.41 35.52
C VAL A 30 65.41 4.15 34.26
N PRO A 31 64.21 4.77 34.21
CA PRO A 31 63.79 5.52 33.04
C PRO A 31 64.84 6.59 32.72
N HIS A 32 65.32 6.61 31.48
CA HIS A 32 66.20 7.66 31.00
C HIS A 32 65.55 9.02 31.28
N ASN A 33 66.32 9.91 31.91
CA ASN A 33 66.02 11.34 31.93
C ASN A 33 66.24 11.86 30.49
N SER A 34 65.35 11.51 29.57
CA SER A 34 65.42 11.96 28.18
C SER A 34 65.11 13.45 28.18
N GLN A 35 66.15 14.27 28.06
CA GLN A 35 65.96 15.67 27.70
C GLN A 35 65.42 15.68 26.26
N ARG A 36 64.10 15.83 26.12
CA ARG A 36 63.47 16.13 24.84
C ARG A 36 63.86 17.56 24.47
N ILE A 37 64.75 17.70 23.50
CA ILE A 37 64.96 18.97 22.80
C ILE A 37 64.04 18.92 21.59
N GLU A 38 63.03 19.78 21.58
CA GLU A 38 62.10 19.95 20.47
C GLU A 38 62.71 20.95 19.49
N VAL A 39 63.05 20.50 18.28
CA VAL A 39 63.61 21.35 17.23
C VAL A 39 62.46 21.71 16.29
N ASN A 40 61.90 22.91 16.45
CA ASN A 40 60.84 23.41 15.59
C ASN A 40 61.42 23.95 14.29
N PHE A 41 61.21 23.21 13.19
CA PHE A 41 61.56 23.69 11.86
C PHE A 41 60.61 24.81 11.44
N LEU A 42 61.17 25.94 10.98
CA LEU A 42 60.41 27.06 10.45
C LEU A 42 59.76 26.63 9.14
N LYS A 43 58.44 26.42 9.19
CA LYS A 43 57.69 25.92 8.03
C LYS A 43 57.35 27.06 7.08
N GLN A 44 57.35 26.75 5.78
CA GLN A 44 56.99 27.71 4.74
C GLN A 44 55.48 27.87 4.68
N GLY A 45 54.99 29.06 4.35
CA GLY A 45 53.55 29.33 4.21
C GLY A 45 52.85 29.82 5.48
N CYS A 46 53.60 30.12 6.54
CA CYS A 46 53.11 30.83 7.72
C CYS A 46 53.15 32.36 7.49
N GLY A 47 52.31 33.11 8.22
CA GLY A 47 52.28 34.57 8.21
C GLY A 47 53.59 35.25 8.65
N GLU A 48 53.58 36.59 8.75
CA GLU A 48 54.76 37.37 9.14
C GLU A 48 55.26 37.06 10.57
N ASP A 49 54.36 36.61 11.43
CA ASP A 49 54.64 36.17 12.80
C ASP A 49 55.32 34.79 12.88
N LYS A 50 55.47 34.11 11.73
CA LYS A 50 56.08 32.77 11.57
C LYS A 50 55.32 31.67 12.31
N ILE A 51 54.07 31.92 12.68
CA ILE A 51 53.17 30.94 13.29
C ILE A 51 52.15 30.57 12.24
N CYS A 52 52.09 29.29 11.86
CA CYS A 52 51.11 28.84 10.89
C CYS A 52 49.74 28.70 11.57
N GLN A 53 48.86 29.68 11.36
CA GLN A 53 47.48 29.68 11.88
C GLN A 53 46.51 29.17 10.82
N SER A 54 46.11 27.90 10.89
CA SER A 54 45.19 27.31 9.90
C SER A 54 43.73 27.58 10.21
N ASN A 55 42.86 27.40 9.21
CA ASN A 55 41.40 27.47 9.38
C ASN A 55 40.72 26.33 8.61
N LEU A 56 41.01 25.09 9.03
CA LEU A 56 40.37 23.92 8.48
C LEU A 56 38.89 23.88 8.89
N GLN A 57 37.99 23.84 7.92
CA GLN A 57 36.56 23.66 8.15
C GLN A 57 36.04 22.42 7.43
N LEU A 58 35.11 21.70 8.08
CA LEU A 58 34.49 20.49 7.56
C LEU A 58 32.97 20.68 7.42
N LYS A 59 32.44 20.28 6.26
CA LYS A 59 31.01 20.15 5.99
C LYS A 59 30.73 18.76 5.44
N TYR A 60 29.57 18.20 5.77
CA TYR A 60 29.16 16.89 5.29
C TYR A 60 27.70 16.86 4.86
N LYS A 61 27.34 15.88 4.04
CA LYS A 61 25.95 15.52 3.72
C LYS A 61 25.85 14.08 3.22
N PHE A 62 24.85 13.33 3.67
CA PHE A 62 24.64 11.97 3.16
C PHE A 62 23.95 11.98 1.80
N HIS A 63 24.34 11.01 0.96
CA HIS A 63 23.85 10.82 -0.38
C HIS A 63 23.49 9.34 -0.61
N SER A 64 22.44 9.10 -1.39
CA SER A 64 22.12 7.81 -1.97
C SER A 64 22.96 7.58 -3.22
N ARG A 65 23.52 6.38 -3.35
CA ARG A 65 24.22 5.91 -4.55
C ARG A 65 23.22 5.21 -5.47
N VAL A 66 22.82 5.88 -6.55
CA VAL A 66 21.90 5.32 -7.55
C VAL A 66 22.66 4.49 -8.59
N ASP A 67 23.85 4.97 -8.95
CA ASP A 67 24.78 4.34 -9.89
C ASP A 67 26.24 4.61 -9.44
N ASP A 68 27.23 4.09 -10.15
CA ASP A 68 28.65 4.23 -9.79
C ASP A 68 29.16 5.67 -9.75
N ALA A 69 28.54 6.57 -10.52
CA ALA A 69 28.91 7.98 -10.62
C ALA A 69 27.80 8.96 -10.19
N VAL A 70 26.59 8.46 -9.85
CA VAL A 70 25.43 9.31 -9.55
C VAL A 70 25.08 9.23 -8.07
N PHE A 71 25.33 10.34 -7.38
CA PHE A 71 25.03 10.54 -5.97
C PHE A 71 23.91 11.57 -5.82
N GLN A 72 22.81 11.18 -5.18
CA GLN A 72 21.68 12.07 -4.91
C GLN A 72 21.61 12.37 -3.41
N PRO A 73 21.46 13.63 -3.00
CA PRO A 73 21.38 13.97 -1.58
C PRO A 73 20.20 13.27 -0.92
N LEU A 74 20.40 12.73 0.28
CA LEU A 74 19.32 12.11 1.02
C LEU A 74 18.24 13.15 1.39
N PRO A 75 16.95 12.74 1.42
CA PRO A 75 15.89 13.60 1.92
C PRO A 75 16.08 13.86 3.41
N ARG A 76 15.69 15.05 3.86
CA ARG A 76 15.69 15.40 5.30
C ARG A 76 14.35 15.07 5.93
N GLY A 77 14.39 14.47 7.12
CA GLY A 77 13.22 14.27 7.97
C GLY A 77 12.81 15.55 8.69
N ASP A 78 11.67 15.47 9.38
CA ASP A 78 11.10 16.59 10.16
C ASP A 78 12.00 17.04 11.33
N ASP A 79 12.90 16.17 11.77
CA ASP A 79 13.92 16.40 12.80
C ASP A 79 15.21 17.05 12.23
N GLY A 80 15.27 17.27 10.92
CA GLY A 80 16.43 17.86 10.24
C GLY A 80 17.56 16.88 9.91
N LEU A 81 17.44 15.59 10.26
CA LEU A 81 18.42 14.55 9.91
C LEU A 81 18.18 14.00 8.50
N ASP A 82 19.25 13.53 7.85
CA ASP A 82 19.17 12.83 6.57
C ASP A 82 18.55 11.44 6.77
N VAL A 83 17.65 11.02 5.86
CA VAL A 83 16.90 9.76 5.96
C VAL A 83 17.34 8.78 4.86
N PHE A 84 17.82 7.61 5.28
CA PHE A 84 18.28 6.53 4.43
C PHE A 84 17.27 5.36 4.42
N SER A 85 16.78 4.98 3.24
CA SER A 85 15.82 3.87 3.04
C SER A 85 16.50 2.69 2.37
N MET A 86 16.62 1.56 3.08
CA MET A 86 17.35 0.37 2.60
C MET A 86 16.73 -0.31 1.36
N SER A 87 15.44 -0.09 1.09
CA SER A 87 14.75 -0.74 -0.02
C SER A 87 14.86 0.06 -1.32
N ASP A 88 14.73 1.39 -1.22
CA ASP A 88 14.80 2.29 -2.38
C ASP A 88 16.25 2.65 -2.77
N GLN A 89 17.16 2.67 -1.80
CA GLN A 89 18.51 3.22 -1.97
C GLN A 89 19.55 2.09 -1.89
N LYS A 90 20.24 1.84 -3.01
CA LYS A 90 21.16 0.70 -3.17
C LYS A 90 22.46 0.83 -2.38
N GLY A 91 22.84 2.04 -1.98
CA GLY A 91 24.04 2.30 -1.20
C GLY A 91 24.07 3.72 -0.66
N ILE A 92 24.94 3.95 0.31
CA ILE A 92 25.08 5.24 0.98
C ILE A 92 26.49 5.79 0.76
N ALA A 93 26.59 7.11 0.60
CA ALA A 93 27.85 7.82 0.54
C ALA A 93 27.79 9.08 1.41
N LEU A 94 28.92 9.43 1.99
CA LEU A 94 29.09 10.67 2.74
C LEU A 94 29.85 11.67 1.86
N GLY A 95 29.16 12.72 1.41
CA GLY A 95 29.79 13.83 0.72
C GLY A 95 30.49 14.72 1.74
N ILE A 96 31.81 14.86 1.62
CA ILE A 96 32.66 15.61 2.54
C ILE A 96 33.26 16.79 1.78
N SER A 97 33.23 17.97 2.38
CA SER A 97 33.86 19.19 1.87
C SER A 97 34.73 19.79 2.97
N ILE A 98 36.02 19.92 2.68
CA ILE A 98 37.02 20.46 3.60
C ILE A 98 37.71 21.64 2.96
N THR A 99 37.87 22.73 3.70
CA THR A 99 38.46 23.98 3.21
C THR A 99 39.48 24.53 4.17
N ASN A 100 40.53 25.16 3.64
CA ASN A 100 41.48 25.98 4.41
C ASN A 100 41.42 27.45 3.94
N PHE A 101 40.23 28.07 4.05
CA PHE A 101 40.04 29.47 3.67
C PHE A 101 40.24 30.39 4.88
N PRO A 102 40.74 31.62 4.69
CA PRO A 102 40.74 32.60 5.78
C PRO A 102 39.30 32.86 6.25
N SER A 103 39.10 33.01 7.57
CA SER A 103 37.78 33.28 8.15
C SER A 103 37.16 34.57 7.60
N VAL A 104 38.00 35.56 7.32
CA VAL A 104 37.59 36.84 6.73
C VAL A 104 38.43 37.08 5.47
N ALA A 105 37.78 37.05 4.30
CA ALA A 105 38.47 37.24 3.03
C ALA A 105 39.20 38.59 2.89
N ALA A 106 38.72 39.63 3.60
CA ALA A 106 39.36 40.94 3.63
C ALA A 106 40.63 40.98 4.51
N GLU A 107 40.79 40.01 5.42
CA GLU A 107 41.90 39.93 6.39
C GLU A 107 42.56 38.54 6.34
N PRO A 108 43.15 38.15 5.20
CA PRO A 108 43.71 36.81 5.04
C PRO A 108 44.90 36.53 5.97
N GLN A 109 45.58 37.57 6.48
CA GLN A 109 46.72 37.40 7.37
C GLN A 109 46.33 36.97 8.79
N ARG A 110 45.03 36.97 9.13
CA ARG A 110 44.56 36.63 10.47
C ARG A 110 44.54 35.12 10.73
N ASP A 111 44.24 34.32 9.71
CA ASP A 111 44.16 32.86 9.76
C ASP A 111 44.10 32.25 8.35
N GLY A 112 44.04 30.93 8.27
CA GLY A 112 44.02 30.20 7.00
C GLY A 112 45.38 30.12 6.33
N ASP A 113 46.46 30.21 7.10
CA ASP A 113 47.81 29.81 6.67
C ASP A 113 47.87 28.33 6.27
N ASP A 114 49.01 27.93 5.73
CA ASP A 114 49.27 26.55 5.36
C ASP A 114 49.10 25.59 6.57
N ALA A 115 48.25 24.58 6.40
CA ALA A 115 47.97 23.57 7.41
C ALA A 115 48.93 22.38 7.22
N HIS A 116 49.91 22.22 8.10
CA HIS A 116 50.90 21.15 8.01
C HIS A 116 50.38 19.84 8.57
N GLU A 117 50.80 18.73 7.95
CA GLU A 117 50.32 17.38 8.29
C GLU A 117 48.80 17.34 8.46
N ALA A 118 48.08 18.00 7.55
CA ALA A 118 46.63 18.07 7.59
C ALA A 118 46.05 16.70 7.23
N MET A 119 45.26 16.13 8.13
CA MET A 119 44.61 14.83 7.95
C MET A 119 43.13 14.90 8.34
N LEU A 120 42.36 14.01 7.74
CA LEU A 120 41.00 13.70 8.16
C LEU A 120 40.97 12.25 8.66
N LEU A 121 40.58 12.09 9.92
CA LEU A 121 40.34 10.80 10.57
C LEU A 121 38.84 10.51 10.55
N ILE A 122 38.46 9.33 10.06
CA ILE A 122 37.07 8.92 9.93
C ILE A 122 36.87 7.61 10.70
N SER A 123 36.01 7.63 11.71
CA SER A 123 35.61 6.43 12.45
C SER A 123 34.17 6.06 12.09
N LEU A 124 34.03 4.88 11.49
CA LEU A 124 32.76 4.29 11.07
C LEU A 124 32.20 3.37 12.16
N PRO A 125 30.87 3.34 12.33
CA PRO A 125 30.21 2.41 13.23
C PRO A 125 30.29 0.98 12.67
N SER A 126 30.04 -0.04 13.50
CA SER A 126 30.08 -1.46 13.06
C SER A 126 29.06 -1.80 11.97
N THR A 127 28.07 -0.93 11.74
CA THR A 127 27.04 -1.08 10.71
C THR A 127 27.50 -0.66 9.32
N LEU A 128 28.62 0.08 9.21
CA LEU A 128 29.15 0.64 7.96
C LEU A 128 30.62 0.25 7.79
N THR A 129 31.03 -0.03 6.55
CA THR A 129 32.44 -0.23 6.22
C THR A 129 32.87 0.62 5.03
N TYR A 130 34.13 1.06 5.02
CA TYR A 130 34.70 1.80 3.92
C TYR A 130 34.77 0.93 2.66
N ALA A 131 34.19 1.42 1.56
CA ALA A 131 34.22 0.72 0.28
C ALA A 131 35.17 1.39 -0.72
N SER A 132 35.02 2.70 -0.95
CA SER A 132 35.87 3.44 -1.89
C SER A 132 35.73 4.95 -1.75
N LEU A 133 36.64 5.69 -2.39
CA LEU A 133 36.55 7.13 -2.57
C LEU A 133 36.08 7.47 -3.99
N ARG A 134 35.26 8.51 -4.14
CA ARG A 134 34.81 9.03 -5.44
C ARG A 134 34.96 10.55 -5.50
N GLN A 135 35.35 11.05 -6.66
CA GLN A 135 35.41 12.49 -6.92
C GLN A 135 34.00 13.08 -6.88
N TYR A 136 33.87 14.30 -6.37
CA TYR A 136 32.60 15.02 -6.42
C TYR A 136 32.33 15.58 -7.83
N ASN A 137 33.38 16.15 -8.45
CA ASN A 137 33.42 16.57 -9.85
C ASN A 137 34.74 16.14 -10.50
N ALA A 138 34.78 15.99 -11.82
CA ALA A 138 35.98 15.55 -12.56
C ALA A 138 37.20 16.47 -12.39
N THR A 139 37.00 17.72 -11.96
CA THR A 139 38.04 18.73 -11.75
C THR A 139 38.60 18.76 -10.34
N GLU A 140 37.94 18.11 -9.38
CA GLU A 140 38.30 18.18 -7.97
C GLU A 140 39.34 17.11 -7.61
N LYS A 141 40.32 17.50 -6.79
CA LYS A 141 41.32 16.58 -6.27
C LYS A 141 40.69 15.75 -5.15
N ILE A 142 41.05 14.47 -5.11
CA ILE A 142 40.73 13.58 -4.01
C ILE A 142 41.95 13.38 -3.12
N PRO A 143 41.78 13.33 -1.79
CA PRO A 143 42.87 12.99 -0.88
C PRO A 143 43.26 11.51 -0.99
N THR A 144 44.47 11.19 -0.57
CA THR A 144 44.91 9.79 -0.42
C THR A 144 44.37 9.25 0.89
N CYS A 145 43.52 8.23 0.84
CA CYS A 145 42.93 7.63 2.03
C CYS A 145 43.33 6.17 2.19
N VAL A 146 43.71 5.77 3.40
CA VAL A 146 44.04 4.41 3.78
C VAL A 146 43.12 3.96 4.89
N SER A 147 42.54 2.76 4.77
CA SER A 147 41.70 2.18 5.81
C SER A 147 42.44 1.10 6.59
N ASN A 148 42.03 0.87 7.84
CA ASN A 148 42.45 -0.29 8.62
C ASN A 148 41.95 -1.62 8.00
N GLN A 149 42.42 -2.75 8.54
CA GLN A 149 42.04 -4.10 8.06
C GLN A 149 40.53 -4.36 8.09
N ASN A 150 39.82 -3.80 9.06
CA ASN A 150 38.38 -3.96 9.23
C ASN A 150 37.55 -2.91 8.46
N ALA A 151 38.20 -2.00 7.73
CA ALA A 151 37.56 -0.89 7.01
C ALA A 151 36.63 -0.02 7.88
N THR A 152 36.91 0.11 9.18
CA THR A 152 36.15 0.94 10.13
C THR A 152 36.84 2.25 10.48
N HIS A 153 38.15 2.34 10.30
CA HIS A 153 38.92 3.56 10.50
C HIS A 153 39.60 3.92 9.18
N VAL A 154 39.41 5.17 8.74
CA VAL A 154 39.99 5.68 7.49
C VAL A 154 40.77 6.95 7.80
N GLU A 155 42.01 6.97 7.36
CA GLU A 155 42.92 8.11 7.49
C GLU A 155 43.14 8.70 6.10
N CYS A 156 42.77 9.97 5.91
CA CYS A 156 42.87 10.69 4.65
C CYS A 156 43.89 11.82 4.76
N GLU A 157 44.95 11.75 3.96
CA GLU A 157 45.97 12.79 3.87
C GLU A 157 45.45 13.95 2.99
N LEU A 158 45.27 15.13 3.60
CA LEU A 158 44.82 16.35 2.91
C LEU A 158 46.00 17.16 2.36
N GLY A 159 47.19 16.97 2.92
CA GLY A 159 48.43 17.52 2.39
C GLY A 159 49.42 17.92 3.49
N ASN A 160 50.70 17.98 3.10
CA ASN A 160 51.75 18.50 3.96
C ASN A 160 52.56 19.59 3.22
N PRO A 161 52.10 20.86 3.23
CA PRO A 161 50.85 21.35 3.82
C PRO A 161 49.62 21.29 2.89
N MET A 162 48.44 21.34 3.49
CA MET A 162 47.22 21.80 2.82
C MET A 162 47.26 23.32 2.73
N LYS A 163 47.50 23.83 1.52
CA LYS A 163 47.76 25.25 1.26
C LYS A 163 46.58 26.16 1.63
N ARG A 164 46.88 27.42 1.92
CA ARG A 164 45.90 28.50 2.00
C ARG A 164 44.98 28.52 0.76
N GLY A 165 43.68 28.58 1.01
CA GLY A 165 42.65 28.58 -0.02
C GLY A 165 42.41 27.24 -0.72
N ALA A 166 43.03 26.15 -0.24
CA ALA A 166 42.76 24.82 -0.77
C ALA A 166 41.40 24.29 -0.30
N GLN A 167 40.78 23.48 -1.17
CA GLN A 167 39.54 22.77 -0.89
C GLN A 167 39.62 21.34 -1.42
N PHE A 168 39.10 20.40 -0.63
CA PHE A 168 38.81 19.04 -1.04
C PHE A 168 37.32 18.80 -0.98
N GLN A 169 36.78 18.17 -2.00
CA GLN A 169 35.39 17.75 -2.00
C GLN A 169 35.23 16.43 -2.74
N PHE A 170 34.66 15.46 -2.03
CA PHE A 170 34.66 14.06 -2.46
C PHE A 170 33.55 13.28 -1.75
N TYR A 171 33.27 12.09 -2.26
CA TYR A 171 32.33 11.13 -1.67
C TYR A 171 33.09 9.96 -1.06
N LEU A 172 32.84 9.71 0.22
CA LEU A 172 33.22 8.49 0.91
C LEU A 172 32.10 7.47 0.71
N VAL A 173 32.33 6.45 -0.11
CA VAL A 173 31.36 5.40 -0.37
C VAL A 173 31.42 4.35 0.73
N LEU A 174 30.25 4.04 1.30
CA LEU A 174 30.11 3.18 2.46
C LEU A 174 29.31 1.93 2.07
N SER A 175 29.78 0.77 2.52
CA SER A 175 29.03 -0.48 2.44
C SER A 175 28.04 -0.56 3.59
N THR A 176 26.81 -0.97 3.27
CA THR A 176 25.68 -1.10 4.20
C THR A 176 25.47 -2.54 4.67
N SER A 177 26.43 -3.43 4.45
CA SER A 177 26.33 -4.86 4.79
C SER A 177 26.15 -5.15 6.28
N GLY A 178 26.55 -4.21 7.16
CA GLY A 178 26.39 -4.32 8.61
C GLY A 178 25.07 -3.78 9.15
N ILE A 179 24.21 -3.18 8.30
CA ILE A 179 22.92 -2.64 8.73
C ILE A 179 21.94 -3.78 9.00
N THR A 180 21.40 -3.81 10.21
CA THR A 180 20.38 -4.77 10.65
C THR A 180 19.02 -4.10 10.81
N LEU A 181 17.97 -4.90 11.00
CA LEU A 181 16.61 -4.40 11.24
C LEU A 181 16.51 -3.49 12.48
N GLU A 182 17.38 -3.68 13.48
CA GLU A 182 17.41 -2.90 14.72
C GLU A 182 18.19 -1.57 14.59
N THR A 183 18.92 -1.39 13.49
CA THR A 183 19.72 -0.19 13.27
C THR A 183 18.80 0.98 12.94
N THR A 184 18.71 1.94 13.87
CA THR A 184 17.83 3.12 13.75
C THR A 184 18.55 4.36 13.26
N GLU A 185 19.83 4.49 13.59
CA GLU A 185 20.67 5.64 13.25
C GLU A 185 22.06 5.17 12.83
N LEU A 186 22.68 5.95 11.93
CA LEU A 186 24.06 5.85 11.52
C LEU A 186 24.80 7.06 12.08
N GLU A 187 25.95 6.83 12.71
CA GLU A 187 26.80 7.89 13.25
C GLU A 187 28.23 7.67 12.78
N VAL A 188 28.74 8.58 11.97
CA VAL A 188 30.12 8.59 11.45
C VAL A 188 30.87 9.75 12.10
N ASN A 189 31.96 9.45 12.80
CA ASN A 189 32.77 10.48 13.46
C ASN A 189 33.87 10.96 12.50
N LEU A 190 33.96 12.26 12.33
CA LEU A 190 34.92 12.96 11.48
C LEU A 190 35.78 13.88 12.32
N GLU A 191 37.08 13.70 12.29
CA GLU A 191 38.03 14.51 13.06
C GLU A 191 39.11 15.05 12.12
N LEU A 192 39.24 16.37 12.09
CA LEU A 192 40.31 17.04 11.36
C LEU A 192 41.50 17.24 12.29
N THR A 193 42.70 16.89 11.82
CA THR A 193 43.94 17.07 12.57
C THR A 193 44.97 17.82 11.75
N THR A 194 45.78 18.62 12.43
CA THR A 194 46.92 19.35 11.87
C THR A 194 47.87 19.70 13.01
N ILE A 195 49.13 19.93 12.67
CA ILE A 195 50.14 20.45 13.61
C ILE A 195 50.33 21.97 13.50
N SER A 196 49.60 22.62 12.59
CA SER A 196 49.46 24.09 12.58
C SER A 196 48.57 24.54 13.74
N GLU A 197 48.70 25.80 14.16
CA GLU A 197 47.91 26.33 15.28
C GLU A 197 46.47 26.59 14.83
N GLN A 198 45.52 25.92 15.48
CA GLN A 198 44.09 26.19 15.29
C GLN A 198 43.32 25.85 16.57
N PRO A 199 42.86 26.86 17.32
CA PRO A 199 42.07 26.62 18.52
C PRO A 199 40.71 26.03 18.13
N ALA A 200 40.39 24.87 18.72
CA ALA A 200 39.11 24.17 18.62
C ALA A 200 38.77 23.47 17.28
N LEU A 201 39.60 22.51 16.86
CA LEU A 201 39.20 21.46 15.92
C LEU A 201 38.30 20.43 16.63
N ALA A 202 37.00 20.73 16.71
CA ALA A 202 36.03 19.84 17.34
C ALA A 202 35.68 18.66 16.40
N PRO A 203 35.59 17.41 16.92
CA PRO A 203 35.05 16.29 16.18
C PRO A 203 33.61 16.53 15.72
N VAL A 204 33.28 16.11 14.50
CA VAL A 204 31.96 16.23 13.89
C VAL A 204 31.33 14.85 13.77
N ALA A 205 30.17 14.65 14.40
CA ALA A 205 29.39 13.43 14.29
C ALA A 205 28.34 13.57 13.18
N ALA A 206 28.58 12.93 12.04
CA ALA A 206 27.65 12.88 10.92
C ALA A 206 26.56 11.82 11.16
N ARG A 207 25.32 12.27 11.31
CA ARG A 207 24.17 11.41 11.64
C ARG A 207 23.15 11.29 10.52
N ALA A 208 22.62 10.09 10.34
CA ALA A 208 21.50 9.79 9.44
C ALA A 208 20.56 8.76 10.07
N ARG A 209 19.25 8.90 9.83
CA ARG A 209 18.24 7.95 10.28
C ARG A 209 18.07 6.84 9.25
N VAL A 210 17.98 5.59 9.70
CA VAL A 210 17.71 4.43 8.85
C VAL A 210 16.24 4.08 8.91
N ILE A 211 15.63 3.88 7.75
CA ILE A 211 14.27 3.35 7.60
C ILE A 211 14.32 2.05 6.81
N MET A 212 13.64 1.03 7.33
CA MET A 212 13.47 -0.26 6.70
C MET A 212 12.08 -0.31 6.07
N GLU A 213 12.01 -0.36 4.75
CA GLU A 213 10.72 -0.46 4.06
C GLU A 213 10.35 -1.93 3.79
N LEU A 214 9.18 -2.32 4.27
CA LEU A 214 8.63 -3.64 4.04
C LEU A 214 8.06 -3.75 2.61
N PRO A 215 8.54 -4.70 1.78
CA PRO A 215 8.09 -4.87 0.40
C PRO A 215 6.78 -5.66 0.33
N LEU A 216 5.76 -5.18 1.04
CA LEU A 216 4.41 -5.71 1.04
C LEU A 216 3.57 -4.91 0.07
N SER A 217 2.76 -5.60 -0.73
CA SER A 217 1.77 -4.95 -1.58
C SER A 217 0.42 -5.61 -1.44
N ILE A 218 -0.63 -4.80 -1.49
CA ILE A 218 -2.02 -5.24 -1.39
C ILE A 218 -2.77 -4.96 -2.69
N THR A 219 -3.54 -5.94 -3.13
CA THR A 219 -4.38 -5.85 -4.32
C THR A 219 -5.75 -6.41 -4.00
N GLY A 220 -6.81 -5.84 -4.58
CA GLY A 220 -8.16 -6.32 -4.36
C GLY A 220 -8.98 -6.32 -5.64
N LEU A 221 -9.75 -7.39 -5.86
CA LEU A 221 -10.58 -7.55 -7.04
C LEU A 221 -12.00 -8.00 -6.64
N PRO A 222 -13.06 -7.33 -7.12
CA PRO A 222 -14.41 -7.79 -6.93
C PRO A 222 -14.85 -8.74 -8.04
N GLU A 223 -15.66 -9.72 -7.67
CA GLU A 223 -16.23 -10.71 -8.56
C GLU A 223 -17.73 -10.89 -8.24
N PRO A 224 -18.65 -10.46 -9.14
CA PRO A 224 -18.41 -9.71 -10.38
C PRO A 224 -18.08 -8.22 -10.14
N LYS A 225 -17.49 -7.54 -11.13
CA LYS A 225 -17.18 -6.10 -11.08
C LYS A 225 -18.42 -5.19 -11.18
N GLN A 226 -19.47 -5.70 -11.81
CA GLN A 226 -20.73 -5.02 -12.03
C GLN A 226 -21.84 -5.83 -11.36
N LEU A 227 -22.67 -5.14 -10.58
CA LEU A 227 -23.83 -5.71 -9.93
C LEU A 227 -25.10 -5.06 -10.45
N PHE A 228 -26.17 -5.84 -10.45
CA PHE A 228 -27.50 -5.36 -10.78
C PHE A 228 -28.41 -5.56 -9.57
N PHE A 229 -29.25 -4.57 -9.25
CA PHE A 229 -30.26 -4.70 -8.21
C PHE A 229 -31.67 -4.74 -8.80
N SER A 230 -32.49 -5.64 -8.26
CA SER A 230 -33.88 -5.89 -8.68
C SER A 230 -34.65 -6.63 -7.58
N GLY A 231 -35.94 -6.87 -7.80
CA GLY A 231 -36.82 -7.56 -6.86
C GLY A 231 -37.81 -6.62 -6.16
N GLU A 232 -38.36 -7.08 -5.05
CA GLU A 232 -39.32 -6.34 -4.23
C GLU A 232 -38.66 -5.79 -2.98
N VAL A 233 -39.15 -4.64 -2.51
CA VAL A 233 -38.67 -4.04 -1.27
C VAL A 233 -39.12 -4.89 -0.10
N ARG A 234 -38.15 -5.46 0.61
CA ARG A 234 -38.34 -6.21 1.86
C ARG A 234 -37.59 -5.55 3.00
N GLY A 235 -38.23 -5.48 4.17
CA GLY A 235 -37.63 -5.00 5.41
C GLY A 235 -36.67 -6.02 6.03
N GLU A 236 -35.79 -5.55 6.92
CA GLU A 236 -34.75 -6.36 7.57
C GLU A 236 -35.30 -7.59 8.29
N SER A 237 -36.37 -7.44 9.09
CA SER A 237 -36.97 -8.54 9.86
C SER A 237 -37.59 -9.65 9.00
N ALA A 238 -37.84 -9.38 7.71
CA ALA A 238 -38.36 -10.35 6.77
C ALA A 238 -37.25 -11.17 6.08
N MET A 239 -35.98 -10.77 6.21
CA MET A 239 -34.83 -11.46 5.61
C MET A 239 -34.45 -12.68 6.46
N LYS A 240 -34.50 -13.89 5.87
CA LYS A 240 -34.11 -15.13 6.57
C LYS A 240 -32.96 -15.86 5.87
N LYS A 241 -32.89 -15.75 4.56
CA LYS A 241 -31.89 -16.39 3.71
C LYS A 241 -30.97 -15.35 3.07
N GLU A 242 -29.77 -15.78 2.67
CA GLU A 242 -28.88 -14.90 1.91
C GLU A 242 -29.48 -14.42 0.56
N SER A 243 -30.34 -15.24 -0.05
CA SER A 243 -31.00 -14.92 -1.31
C SER A 243 -32.10 -13.86 -1.17
N ASP A 244 -32.62 -13.63 0.05
CA ASP A 244 -33.61 -12.58 0.31
C ASP A 244 -33.00 -11.17 0.26
N VAL A 245 -31.69 -11.05 0.53
CA VAL A 245 -30.99 -9.76 0.64
C VAL A 245 -30.77 -9.10 -0.73
N GLY A 246 -30.31 -9.90 -1.69
CA GLY A 246 -30.06 -9.41 -3.05
C GLY A 246 -28.88 -10.09 -3.75
N SER A 247 -28.24 -9.35 -4.65
CA SER A 247 -27.26 -9.90 -5.58
C SER A 247 -25.95 -10.31 -4.90
N PRO A 248 -25.40 -11.51 -5.18
CA PRO A 248 -24.16 -11.97 -4.57
C PRO A 248 -22.95 -11.23 -5.15
N VAL A 249 -21.99 -10.93 -4.27
CA VAL A 249 -20.70 -10.33 -4.64
C VAL A 249 -19.61 -10.94 -3.77
N SER A 250 -18.45 -11.18 -4.37
CA SER A 250 -17.26 -11.62 -3.65
C SER A 250 -16.10 -10.67 -3.87
N PHE A 251 -15.23 -10.54 -2.87
CA PHE A 251 -14.04 -9.71 -2.93
C PHE A 251 -12.83 -10.57 -2.60
N ASN A 252 -11.87 -10.61 -3.51
CA ASN A 252 -10.60 -11.31 -3.33
C ASN A 252 -9.51 -10.28 -3.08
N VAL A 253 -9.00 -10.23 -1.85
CA VAL A 253 -7.91 -9.33 -1.44
C VAL A 253 -6.64 -10.15 -1.30
N THR A 254 -5.67 -9.89 -2.18
CA THR A 254 -4.38 -10.58 -2.19
C THR A 254 -3.32 -9.67 -1.59
N VAL A 255 -2.69 -10.14 -0.52
CA VAL A 255 -1.48 -9.57 0.07
C VAL A 255 -0.29 -10.34 -0.48
N SER A 256 0.68 -9.66 -1.08
CA SER A 256 1.91 -10.27 -1.58
C SER A 256 3.14 -9.72 -0.87
N ASN A 257 4.06 -10.60 -0.53
CA ASN A 257 5.35 -10.28 0.05
C ASN A 257 6.45 -10.59 -0.98
N ARG A 258 7.21 -9.58 -1.37
CA ARG A 258 8.38 -9.73 -2.26
C ARG A 258 9.69 -9.85 -1.49
N GLY A 259 9.66 -9.69 -0.18
CA GLY A 259 10.80 -9.76 0.72
C GLY A 259 10.92 -11.11 1.42
N GLN A 260 11.64 -11.12 2.54
CA GLN A 260 11.77 -12.28 3.39
C GLN A 260 10.48 -12.52 4.19
N SER A 261 10.28 -13.75 4.69
CA SER A 261 9.11 -14.11 5.48
C SER A 261 8.90 -13.16 6.67
N LEU A 262 7.64 -12.75 6.89
CA LEU A 262 7.23 -11.86 7.97
C LEU A 262 7.30 -12.50 9.37
N SER A 263 7.57 -13.80 9.48
CA SER A 263 7.63 -14.52 10.78
C SER A 263 8.59 -13.91 11.79
N THR A 264 9.59 -13.16 11.34
CA THR A 264 10.61 -12.51 12.18
C THR A 264 10.32 -11.04 12.50
N LEU A 265 9.32 -10.42 11.84
CA LEU A 265 9.14 -8.96 11.83
C LEU A 265 8.00 -8.46 12.71
N GLY A 266 7.18 -9.35 13.29
CA GLY A 266 6.07 -9.01 14.18
C GLY A 266 4.72 -9.55 13.70
N SER A 267 3.63 -9.04 14.29
CA SER A 267 2.26 -9.44 13.91
C SER A 267 1.69 -8.48 12.86
N ALA A 268 1.35 -9.00 11.69
CA ALA A 268 0.70 -8.24 10.62
C ALA A 268 -0.84 -8.40 10.72
N PHE A 269 -1.56 -7.33 10.38
CA PHE A 269 -3.02 -7.32 10.34
C PHE A 269 -3.49 -6.69 9.03
N LEU A 270 -4.45 -7.36 8.40
CA LEU A 270 -5.23 -6.82 7.29
C LEU A 270 -6.49 -6.20 7.87
N TYR A 271 -6.64 -4.91 7.63
CA TYR A 271 -7.82 -4.13 7.97
C TYR A 271 -8.66 -3.93 6.73
N LEU A 272 -9.98 -4.08 6.90
CA LEU A 272 -10.96 -3.91 5.83
C LEU A 272 -12.01 -2.93 6.32
N MET A 273 -12.15 -1.80 5.64
CA MET A 273 -13.23 -0.84 5.88
C MET A 273 -14.42 -1.23 5.00
N TRP A 274 -15.43 -1.80 5.65
CA TRP A 274 -16.58 -2.41 4.99
C TRP A 274 -17.80 -1.47 5.02
N PRO A 275 -18.27 -0.94 3.88
CA PRO A 275 -19.44 -0.07 3.82
C PRO A 275 -20.74 -0.87 4.02
N TYR A 276 -21.21 -0.92 5.26
CA TYR A 276 -22.37 -1.74 5.63
C TYR A 276 -23.69 -0.97 5.65
N GLU A 277 -23.67 0.35 5.85
CA GLU A 277 -24.87 1.16 6.06
C GLU A 277 -24.72 2.56 5.44
N ILE A 278 -25.81 3.15 4.95
CA ILE A 278 -25.88 4.57 4.58
C ILE A 278 -26.25 5.45 5.78
N SER A 279 -26.11 6.77 5.63
CA SER A 279 -26.37 7.75 6.69
C SER A 279 -27.77 7.65 7.32
N ASN A 280 -28.75 7.10 6.61
CA ASN A 280 -30.15 6.98 7.05
C ASN A 280 -30.49 5.67 7.81
N GLY A 281 -29.52 4.80 8.13
CA GLY A 281 -29.82 3.54 8.83
C GLY A 281 -29.97 2.30 7.95
N LYS A 282 -30.00 2.44 6.62
CA LYS A 282 -30.27 1.31 5.71
C LYS A 282 -28.99 0.59 5.29
N TRP A 283 -29.09 -0.73 5.16
CA TRP A 283 -27.99 -1.61 4.75
C TRP A 283 -27.51 -1.34 3.31
N LEU A 284 -26.20 -1.50 3.08
CA LEU A 284 -25.54 -1.40 1.77
C LEU A 284 -25.00 -2.76 1.30
N LEU A 285 -23.82 -3.14 1.79
CA LEU A 285 -23.23 -4.45 1.56
C LEU A 285 -23.34 -5.28 2.83
N TYR A 286 -24.03 -6.40 2.73
CA TYR A 286 -24.19 -7.34 3.83
C TYR A 286 -23.07 -8.39 3.79
N PRO A 287 -22.18 -8.47 4.80
CA PRO A 287 -21.10 -9.45 4.84
C PRO A 287 -21.62 -10.81 5.31
N LEU A 288 -21.40 -11.87 4.53
CA LEU A 288 -21.82 -13.24 4.84
C LEU A 288 -20.70 -14.05 5.49
N LYS A 289 -19.54 -14.09 4.84
CA LYS A 289 -18.42 -14.95 5.24
C LYS A 289 -17.10 -14.30 4.84
N MET A 290 -16.06 -14.53 5.62
CA MET A 290 -14.71 -14.11 5.31
C MET A 290 -13.75 -15.25 5.64
N GLU A 291 -12.90 -15.62 4.70
CA GLU A 291 -11.88 -16.64 4.88
C GLU A 291 -10.54 -16.14 4.40
N LEU A 292 -9.56 -16.13 5.29
CA LEU A 292 -8.17 -15.88 4.95
C LEU A 292 -7.48 -17.22 4.69
N LEU A 293 -7.05 -17.42 3.45
CA LEU A 293 -6.26 -18.57 3.03
C LEU A 293 -4.78 -18.18 3.00
N SER A 294 -4.00 -18.84 3.86
CA SER A 294 -2.54 -18.86 3.79
C SER A 294 -2.08 -20.24 3.29
N HIS A 295 -0.87 -20.32 2.75
CA HIS A 295 -0.29 -21.60 2.32
C HIS A 295 -0.09 -22.57 3.50
N SER A 296 0.06 -22.03 4.72
CA SER A 296 -0.07 -22.81 5.95
C SER A 296 -1.55 -22.99 6.28
N GLN A 297 -1.97 -24.21 6.60
CA GLN A 297 -3.37 -24.65 6.84
C GLN A 297 -4.09 -23.98 8.03
N HIS A 298 -3.70 -22.77 8.42
CA HIS A 298 -4.33 -21.98 9.47
C HIS A 298 -5.44 -21.11 8.87
N HIS A 299 -6.69 -21.56 9.03
CA HIS A 299 -7.84 -20.70 8.83
C HIS A 299 -7.87 -19.62 9.90
N SER A 300 -7.61 -18.38 9.49
CA SER A 300 -7.63 -17.23 10.39
C SER A 300 -8.98 -16.56 10.28
N THR A 301 -9.62 -16.32 11.42
CA THR A 301 -10.92 -15.62 11.46
C THR A 301 -10.71 -14.12 11.60
N CYS A 302 -11.47 -13.36 10.82
CA CYS A 302 -11.53 -11.91 10.95
C CYS A 302 -12.47 -11.51 12.10
N THR A 303 -12.19 -10.36 12.72
CA THR A 303 -12.99 -9.79 13.81
C THR A 303 -13.54 -8.42 13.42
N PRO A 304 -14.81 -8.08 13.69
CA PRO A 304 -15.86 -8.92 14.26
C PRO A 304 -16.27 -10.07 13.32
N ASN A 305 -17.09 -11.01 13.79
CA ASN A 305 -17.59 -12.10 12.94
C ASN A 305 -18.53 -11.54 11.86
N PRO A 306 -18.43 -12.01 10.59
CA PRO A 306 -19.39 -11.65 9.55
C PRO A 306 -20.77 -12.28 9.84
N ASN A 307 -21.79 -11.88 9.06
CA ASN A 307 -23.18 -12.32 9.18
C ASN A 307 -23.87 -11.94 10.51
N PRO A 308 -23.99 -10.64 10.85
CA PRO A 308 -24.59 -10.19 12.11
C PRO A 308 -26.06 -10.62 12.29
N LEU A 309 -26.83 -10.73 11.21
CA LEU A 309 -28.23 -11.18 11.23
C LEU A 309 -28.38 -12.71 11.23
N SER A 310 -27.27 -13.46 11.25
CA SER A 310 -27.26 -14.94 11.24
C SER A 310 -28.13 -15.54 10.13
N LEU A 311 -28.08 -14.95 8.93
CA LEU A 311 -28.82 -15.43 7.76
C LEU A 311 -28.34 -16.83 7.37
N THR A 312 -29.28 -17.65 6.89
CA THR A 312 -28.95 -19.00 6.42
C THR A 312 -28.17 -18.93 5.12
N LEU A 313 -26.93 -19.45 5.13
CA LEU A 313 -26.07 -19.54 3.95
C LEU A 313 -26.54 -20.69 3.06
N GLU A 314 -26.80 -20.41 1.79
CA GLU A 314 -27.21 -21.42 0.82
C GLU A 314 -25.96 -21.93 0.08
N PRO A 315 -25.79 -23.26 -0.07
CA PRO A 315 -24.66 -23.78 -0.83
C PRO A 315 -24.74 -23.30 -2.28
N PRO A 316 -23.60 -23.04 -2.94
CA PRO A 316 -23.61 -22.67 -4.35
C PRO A 316 -24.38 -23.74 -5.13
N PRO A 317 -25.30 -23.34 -6.03
CA PRO A 317 -26.12 -24.29 -6.75
C PRO A 317 -25.20 -25.28 -7.49
N ARG A 318 -25.27 -26.57 -7.13
CA ARG A 318 -24.61 -27.65 -7.87
C ARG A 318 -25.33 -27.80 -9.21
N GLY A 319 -25.01 -26.91 -10.14
CA GLY A 319 -25.62 -26.84 -11.45
C GLY A 319 -24.83 -27.65 -12.46
N ARG A 320 -25.42 -28.77 -12.90
CA ARG A 320 -25.27 -29.26 -14.27
C ARG A 320 -25.18 -28.06 -15.22
N LYS A 321 -24.17 -28.05 -16.10
CA LYS A 321 -24.08 -27.12 -17.24
C LYS A 321 -25.38 -27.21 -18.05
N LYS A 322 -26.35 -26.37 -17.74
CA LYS A 322 -27.42 -26.02 -18.69
C LYS A 322 -26.70 -25.19 -19.74
N ARG A 323 -26.60 -25.74 -20.96
CA ARG A 323 -26.03 -25.05 -22.13
C ARG A 323 -26.50 -23.60 -22.11
N GLU A 324 -25.55 -22.68 -22.04
CA GLU A 324 -25.72 -21.31 -22.49
C GLU A 324 -26.11 -21.41 -23.95
N THR A 325 -27.42 -21.32 -24.23
CA THR A 325 -27.89 -21.02 -25.57
C THR A 325 -27.42 -19.60 -25.85
N GLU A 326 -26.50 -19.52 -26.79
CA GLU A 326 -26.08 -18.37 -27.58
C GLU A 326 -26.68 -17.05 -27.11
N GLN A 327 -25.80 -16.20 -26.57
CA GLN A 327 -25.99 -14.76 -26.50
C GLN A 327 -26.39 -14.28 -27.89
N ALA A 328 -27.69 -14.16 -28.13
CA ALA A 328 -28.18 -13.24 -29.14
C ALA A 328 -27.71 -11.86 -28.67
N GLU A 329 -26.81 -11.26 -29.42
CA GLU A 329 -26.51 -9.83 -29.39
C GLU A 329 -27.82 -9.06 -29.62
N MET A 330 -28.60 -8.90 -28.56
CA MET A 330 -29.74 -8.01 -28.55
C MET A 330 -29.16 -6.63 -28.32
N SER A 331 -29.01 -5.90 -29.42
CA SER A 331 -28.67 -4.48 -29.50
C SER A 331 -29.06 -3.73 -28.22
N SER A 332 -28.07 -3.14 -27.55
CA SER A 332 -28.24 -2.19 -26.45
C SER A 332 -29.47 -1.31 -26.73
N PRO A 333 -30.54 -1.35 -25.92
CA PRO A 333 -31.60 -0.37 -26.09
C PRO A 333 -30.96 1.00 -25.95
N SER A 334 -31.13 1.80 -27.01
CA SER A 334 -30.49 3.09 -27.24
C SER A 334 -30.27 3.88 -25.95
N LEU A 335 -29.03 4.35 -25.79
CA LEU A 335 -28.48 5.23 -24.76
C LEU A 335 -29.20 6.60 -24.63
N THR A 336 -30.48 6.67 -24.98
CA THR A 336 -31.30 7.89 -25.05
C THR A 336 -32.16 8.06 -23.80
N TYR A 337 -32.32 7.03 -22.96
CA TYR A 337 -33.11 7.07 -21.72
C TYR A 337 -32.32 7.55 -20.47
N TRP A 338 -30.99 7.64 -20.57
CA TRP A 338 -30.09 7.97 -19.45
C TRP A 338 -29.59 9.43 -19.45
N LYS A 339 -30.19 10.32 -20.25
CA LYS A 339 -29.84 11.75 -20.26
C LYS A 339 -30.39 12.44 -19.01
N GLY A 340 -29.52 12.72 -18.04
CA GLY A 340 -29.80 13.62 -16.90
C GLY A 340 -29.73 13.01 -15.50
N ARG A 341 -29.39 11.72 -15.36
CA ARG A 341 -29.20 11.07 -14.05
C ARG A 341 -27.76 11.25 -13.55
N LYS A 342 -27.61 11.38 -12.23
CA LYS A 342 -26.33 11.59 -11.55
C LYS A 342 -25.74 10.24 -11.11
N ASN A 343 -24.41 10.17 -11.10
CA ASN A 343 -23.66 9.06 -10.50
C ASN A 343 -23.45 9.37 -9.01
N ALA A 344 -23.47 8.34 -8.16
CA ALA A 344 -23.12 8.47 -6.76
C ALA A 344 -21.99 7.52 -6.37
N THR A 345 -21.17 7.95 -5.43
CA THR A 345 -20.05 7.18 -4.88
C THR A 345 -20.24 7.01 -3.38
N LEU A 346 -20.25 5.76 -2.93
CA LEU A 346 -20.41 5.34 -1.55
C LEU A 346 -19.05 4.88 -1.01
N ASP A 347 -18.47 5.69 -0.13
CA ASP A 347 -17.14 5.49 0.43
C ASP A 347 -17.10 5.92 1.91
N CYS A 348 -16.35 5.15 2.70
CA CYS A 348 -16.11 5.38 4.12
C CYS A 348 -15.40 6.72 4.38
N VAL A 349 -14.39 7.02 3.57
CA VAL A 349 -13.51 8.20 3.79
C VAL A 349 -14.21 9.50 3.39
N LEU A 350 -15.05 9.44 2.35
CA LEU A 350 -15.89 10.56 1.93
C LEU A 350 -17.07 10.80 2.87
N GLY A 351 -17.32 9.90 3.83
CA GLY A 351 -18.44 9.99 4.76
C GLY A 351 -19.81 9.73 4.13
N THR A 352 -19.86 9.20 2.90
CA THR A 352 -21.11 8.87 2.20
C THR A 352 -21.68 7.50 2.61
N ALA A 353 -20.86 6.64 3.23
CA ALA A 353 -21.27 5.39 3.85
C ALA A 353 -20.68 5.24 5.26
N ARG A 354 -21.41 4.58 6.16
CA ARG A 354 -20.92 4.12 7.46
C ARG A 354 -20.23 2.77 7.29
N CYS A 355 -19.05 2.65 7.88
CA CYS A 355 -18.20 1.50 7.67
C CYS A 355 -17.86 0.78 8.97
N LEU A 356 -17.81 -0.55 8.87
CA LEU A 356 -17.38 -1.44 9.92
C LEU A 356 -15.93 -1.85 9.63
N LEU A 357 -15.07 -1.77 10.64
CA LEU A 357 -13.68 -2.15 10.52
C LEU A 357 -13.53 -3.64 10.86
N TYR A 358 -13.15 -4.43 9.87
CA TYR A 358 -12.74 -5.82 10.09
C TYR A 358 -11.23 -5.90 10.24
N LYS A 359 -10.78 -6.62 11.25
CA LYS A 359 -9.38 -6.93 11.56
C LYS A 359 -9.14 -8.42 11.34
N CYS A 360 -8.35 -8.75 10.33
CA CYS A 360 -7.95 -10.10 9.99
C CYS A 360 -6.45 -10.28 10.34
N PRO A 361 -6.11 -11.16 11.29
CA PRO A 361 -4.70 -11.44 11.60
C PRO A 361 -4.03 -12.15 10.42
N LEU A 362 -2.93 -11.59 9.92
CA LEU A 362 -2.08 -12.18 8.90
C LEU A 362 -0.96 -12.95 9.61
N TYR A 363 -1.13 -14.26 9.76
CA TYR A 363 -0.02 -15.12 10.23
C TYR A 363 1.03 -15.27 9.14
N SER A 364 2.22 -15.73 9.54
CA SER A 364 3.37 -15.94 8.64
C SER A 364 2.97 -16.59 7.31
N PHE A 365 3.23 -15.86 6.22
CA PHE A 365 3.06 -16.32 4.84
C PHE A 365 4.34 -16.04 4.05
N GLU A 366 4.71 -16.95 3.17
CA GLU A 366 5.98 -16.85 2.43
C GLU A 366 5.89 -15.86 1.27
N ARG A 367 4.86 -16.00 0.41
CA ARG A 367 4.74 -15.23 -0.83
C ARG A 367 3.44 -14.45 -0.92
N SER A 368 2.31 -15.08 -0.62
CA SER A 368 1.02 -14.41 -0.64
C SER A 368 0.03 -15.00 0.35
N ALA A 369 -0.93 -14.16 0.74
CA ALA A 369 -2.12 -14.53 1.50
C ALA A 369 -3.35 -13.94 0.78
N VAL A 370 -4.43 -14.71 0.70
CA VAL A 370 -5.65 -14.30 0.00
C VAL A 370 -6.82 -14.31 0.97
N LEU A 371 -7.45 -13.14 1.16
CA LEU A 371 -8.70 -12.99 1.88
C LEU A 371 -9.85 -13.01 0.88
N THR A 372 -10.73 -14.00 0.98
CA THR A 372 -11.98 -14.06 0.23
C THR A 372 -13.14 -13.65 1.13
N ILE A 373 -13.90 -12.65 0.67
CA ILE A 373 -15.07 -12.12 1.35
C ILE A 373 -16.29 -12.42 0.50
N TRP A 374 -17.30 -13.06 1.06
CA TRP A 374 -18.60 -13.26 0.44
C TRP A 374 -19.60 -12.28 1.04
N ALA A 375 -20.36 -11.61 0.18
CA ALA A 375 -21.32 -10.61 0.57
C ALA A 375 -22.51 -10.56 -0.38
N ARG A 376 -23.54 -9.80 0.03
CA ARG A 376 -24.74 -9.54 -0.74
C ARG A 376 -24.98 -8.04 -0.82
N LEU A 377 -25.38 -7.57 -1.99
CA LEU A 377 -25.92 -6.23 -2.17
C LEU A 377 -27.34 -6.17 -1.59
N TRP A 378 -27.64 -5.16 -0.80
CA TRP A 378 -28.97 -5.01 -0.21
C TRP A 378 -29.96 -4.37 -1.19
N ASN A 379 -30.65 -5.20 -1.98
CA ASN A 379 -31.46 -4.72 -3.11
C ASN A 379 -32.55 -3.73 -2.70
N SER A 380 -33.20 -3.91 -1.55
CA SER A 380 -34.26 -3.01 -1.06
C SER A 380 -33.78 -1.56 -0.92
N THR A 381 -32.57 -1.35 -0.38
CA THR A 381 -32.00 -0.01 -0.17
C THR A 381 -31.72 0.66 -1.50
N PHE A 382 -31.16 -0.09 -2.47
CA PHE A 382 -30.87 0.43 -3.80
C PHE A 382 -32.14 0.74 -4.61
N LEU A 383 -33.20 -0.05 -4.43
CA LEU A 383 -34.51 0.20 -5.06
C LEU A 383 -35.21 1.44 -4.52
N GLU A 384 -35.03 1.78 -3.25
CA GLU A 384 -35.65 2.94 -2.60
C GLU A 384 -34.83 4.22 -2.81
N GLU A 385 -33.53 4.17 -2.50
CA GLU A 385 -32.68 5.37 -2.45
C GLU A 385 -31.99 5.67 -3.78
N PHE A 386 -31.66 4.63 -4.56
CA PHE A 386 -30.75 4.75 -5.70
C PHE A 386 -31.39 4.45 -7.07
N ALA A 387 -32.67 4.10 -7.13
CA ALA A 387 -33.36 3.77 -8.38
C ALA A 387 -33.44 4.92 -9.40
N HIS A 388 -33.30 6.16 -8.93
CA HIS A 388 -33.26 7.36 -9.77
C HIS A 388 -31.87 7.65 -10.35
N MET A 389 -30.84 6.93 -9.91
CA MET A 389 -29.46 7.12 -10.37
C MET A 389 -29.15 6.30 -11.63
N THR A 390 -28.06 6.65 -12.31
CA THR A 390 -27.50 5.91 -13.47
C THR A 390 -26.70 4.71 -13.02
N SER A 391 -25.78 4.97 -12.10
CA SER A 391 -24.90 3.97 -11.50
C SER A 391 -24.46 4.44 -10.12
N VAL A 392 -24.32 3.50 -9.21
CA VAL A 392 -23.76 3.74 -7.89
C VAL A 392 -22.45 2.97 -7.77
N GLU A 393 -21.39 3.65 -7.40
CA GLU A 393 -20.10 3.03 -7.14
C GLU A 393 -19.95 2.82 -5.63
N VAL A 394 -19.71 1.58 -5.20
CA VAL A 394 -19.46 1.22 -3.81
C VAL A 394 -17.99 0.86 -3.65
N ILE A 395 -17.28 1.58 -2.78
CA ILE A 395 -15.83 1.41 -2.59
C ILE A 395 -15.56 0.69 -1.27
N VAL A 396 -14.95 -0.49 -1.36
CA VAL A 396 -14.38 -1.20 -0.21
C VAL A 396 -12.89 -0.87 -0.14
N ARG A 397 -12.38 -0.55 1.05
CA ARG A 397 -10.95 -0.23 1.24
C ARG A 397 -10.30 -1.27 2.12
N ALA A 398 -9.10 -1.68 1.74
CA ALA A 398 -8.29 -2.60 2.53
C ALA A 398 -6.92 -1.98 2.79
N ASN A 399 -6.43 -2.15 4.02
CA ASN A 399 -5.10 -1.68 4.41
C ASN A 399 -4.35 -2.68 5.28
N ILE A 400 -3.02 -2.71 5.15
CA ILE A 400 -2.13 -3.55 5.94
C ILE A 400 -1.50 -2.70 7.03
N SER A 401 -1.44 -3.27 8.24
CA SER A 401 -0.61 -2.74 9.31
C SER A 401 0.32 -3.83 9.81
N VAL A 402 1.53 -3.44 10.22
CA VAL A 402 2.45 -4.34 10.90
C VAL A 402 2.75 -3.76 12.26
N SER A 403 2.41 -4.52 13.30
CA SER A 403 2.78 -4.20 14.67
C SER A 403 4.10 -4.91 14.96
N SER A 404 5.18 -4.14 15.02
CA SER A 404 6.54 -4.61 15.29
C SER A 404 7.13 -3.93 16.52
N THR A 405 8.08 -4.59 17.17
CA THR A 405 8.97 -3.97 18.17
C THR A 405 10.01 -3.06 17.51
N ILE A 406 10.24 -3.22 16.20
CA ILE A 406 11.20 -2.45 15.41
C ILE A 406 10.57 -1.09 15.05
N ARG A 407 11.18 0.00 15.53
CA ARG A 407 10.63 1.36 15.43
C ARG A 407 10.85 2.03 14.07
N ASN A 408 11.88 1.61 13.35
CA ASN A 408 12.31 2.14 12.05
C ASN A 408 11.71 1.39 10.85
N LEU A 409 10.62 0.63 11.08
CA LEU A 409 9.95 -0.14 10.05
C LEU A 409 8.80 0.67 9.44
N VAL A 410 8.80 0.84 8.12
CA VAL A 410 7.76 1.57 7.38
C VAL A 410 7.15 0.65 6.32
N LEU A 411 5.83 0.73 6.14
CA LEU A 411 5.14 0.09 5.02
C LEU A 411 4.82 1.14 3.95
N ARG A 412 5.31 0.94 2.73
CA ARG A 412 4.79 1.59 1.54
C ARG A 412 3.67 0.76 0.91
N ASP A 413 2.76 1.41 0.20
CA ASP A 413 1.70 0.77 -0.60
C ASP A 413 0.81 -0.21 0.18
N ALA A 414 0.55 0.10 1.44
CA ALA A 414 -0.25 -0.72 2.33
C ALA A 414 -1.76 -0.56 2.14
N THR A 415 -2.24 0.21 1.16
CA THR A 415 -3.67 0.52 1.02
C THR A 415 -4.17 0.29 -0.40
N THR A 416 -5.33 -0.33 -0.56
CA THR A 416 -6.00 -0.49 -1.87
C THR A 416 -7.49 -0.16 -1.80
N GLN A 417 -8.05 0.24 -2.93
CA GLN A 417 -9.47 0.56 -3.11
C GLN A 417 -10.08 -0.44 -4.09
N ILE A 418 -11.23 -0.98 -3.75
CA ILE A 418 -11.90 -2.05 -4.49
C ILE A 418 -13.30 -1.55 -4.87
N PRO A 419 -13.44 -0.83 -5.99
CA PRO A 419 -14.71 -0.29 -6.43
C PRO A 419 -15.59 -1.36 -7.09
N VAL A 420 -16.88 -1.34 -6.77
CA VAL A 420 -17.92 -2.15 -7.43
C VAL A 420 -18.99 -1.22 -7.98
N THR A 421 -19.32 -1.41 -9.24
CA THR A 421 -20.34 -0.58 -9.91
C THR A 421 -21.69 -1.29 -9.90
N VAL A 422 -22.72 -0.57 -9.47
CA VAL A 422 -24.06 -1.09 -9.24
C VAL A 422 -25.03 -0.37 -10.16
N TYR A 423 -25.82 -1.15 -10.89
CA TYR A 423 -26.81 -0.67 -11.86
C TYR A 423 -28.21 -1.17 -11.52
N LEU A 424 -29.22 -0.41 -11.91
CA LEU A 424 -30.60 -0.90 -11.88
C LEU A 424 -30.76 -1.94 -12.99
N ASP A 425 -31.37 -3.09 -12.67
CA ASP A 425 -31.65 -4.13 -13.66
C ASP A 425 -32.53 -3.56 -14.79
N PRO A 426 -32.11 -3.70 -16.07
CA PRO A 426 -32.84 -3.14 -17.20
C PRO A 426 -34.27 -3.71 -17.34
N VAL A 427 -34.53 -4.93 -16.86
CA VAL A 427 -35.87 -5.53 -16.89
C VAL A 427 -36.85 -4.76 -15.99
N VAL A 428 -36.36 -4.32 -14.82
CA VAL A 428 -37.15 -3.50 -13.89
C VAL A 428 -37.28 -2.06 -14.39
N ALA A 429 -36.27 -1.53 -15.08
CA ALA A 429 -36.35 -0.21 -15.69
C ALA A 429 -37.46 -0.12 -16.75
N LEU A 430 -37.73 -1.20 -17.48
CA LEU A 430 -38.77 -1.28 -18.51
C LEU A 430 -40.18 -1.36 -17.93
N THR A 431 -40.36 -2.03 -16.80
CA THR A 431 -41.67 -2.21 -16.14
C THR A 431 -42.10 -1.00 -15.32
N ARG A 432 -41.16 -0.14 -14.89
CA ARG A 432 -41.44 1.02 -14.02
C ARG A 432 -42.01 2.25 -14.73
N GLY A 433 -42.45 2.11 -15.97
CA GLY A 433 -43.53 2.93 -16.49
C GLY A 433 -43.32 3.46 -17.90
N VAL A 434 -44.20 3.04 -18.80
CA VAL A 434 -44.62 3.92 -19.90
C VAL A 434 -45.42 5.05 -19.26
N PRO A 435 -44.99 6.32 -19.38
CA PRO A 435 -45.71 7.44 -18.79
C PRO A 435 -47.18 7.48 -19.23
N TRP A 436 -48.09 7.83 -18.33
CA TRP A 436 -49.53 7.89 -18.61
C TRP A 436 -49.89 8.78 -19.81
N TRP A 437 -49.12 9.83 -20.06
CA TRP A 437 -49.31 10.70 -21.21
C TRP A 437 -49.09 9.96 -22.55
N ILE A 438 -48.19 8.97 -22.61
CA ILE A 438 -47.98 8.13 -23.80
C ILE A 438 -49.19 7.24 -24.05
N ILE A 439 -49.77 6.66 -22.99
CA ILE A 439 -51.01 5.88 -23.08
C ILE A 439 -52.16 6.76 -23.60
N LEU A 440 -52.28 7.99 -23.08
CA LEU A 440 -53.27 8.96 -23.53
C LEU A 440 -53.09 9.31 -25.02
N ILE A 441 -51.86 9.58 -25.46
CA ILE A 441 -51.57 9.86 -26.88
C ILE A 441 -51.90 8.65 -27.76
N ALA A 442 -51.56 7.43 -27.33
CA ALA A 442 -51.87 6.22 -28.07
C ALA A 442 -53.38 6.00 -28.24
N VAL A 443 -54.16 6.26 -27.19
CA VAL A 443 -55.63 6.19 -27.23
C VAL A 443 -56.19 7.26 -28.18
N LEU A 444 -55.71 8.51 -28.09
CA LEU A 444 -56.14 9.60 -28.98
C LEU A 444 -55.80 9.31 -30.45
N ALA A 445 -54.60 8.79 -30.72
CA ALA A 445 -54.20 8.38 -32.06
C ALA A 445 -55.06 7.22 -32.58
N GLY A 446 -55.36 6.22 -31.73
CA GLY A 446 -56.26 5.12 -32.05
C GLY A 446 -57.67 5.58 -32.41
N ILE A 447 -58.23 6.52 -31.64
CA ILE A 447 -59.55 7.13 -31.93
C ILE A 447 -59.52 7.90 -33.24
N LEU A 448 -58.45 8.66 -33.51
CA LEU A 448 -58.30 9.43 -34.74
C LEU A 448 -58.25 8.52 -35.98
N VAL A 449 -57.48 7.43 -35.91
CA VAL A 449 -57.42 6.41 -36.97
C VAL A 449 -58.78 5.73 -37.15
N LEU A 450 -59.44 5.35 -36.06
CA LEU A 450 -60.78 4.76 -36.12
C LEU A 450 -61.79 5.71 -36.78
N GLY A 451 -61.76 7.00 -36.43
CA GLY A 451 -62.61 8.02 -37.04
C GLY A 451 -62.35 8.19 -38.54
N LEU A 452 -61.09 8.20 -38.95
CA LEU A 452 -60.70 8.19 -40.37
C LEU A 452 -61.23 6.96 -41.10
N LEU A 453 -61.10 5.78 -40.50
CA LEU A 453 -61.54 4.51 -41.07
C LEU A 453 -63.06 4.48 -41.24
N VAL A 454 -63.81 4.93 -40.25
CA VAL A 454 -65.28 5.10 -40.35
C VAL A 454 -65.64 6.10 -41.45
N SER A 455 -64.92 7.22 -41.56
CA SER A 455 -65.16 8.22 -42.62
C SER A 455 -64.89 7.65 -44.03
N ILE A 456 -63.82 6.85 -44.18
CA ILE A 456 -63.51 6.15 -45.44
C ILE A 456 -64.60 5.12 -45.75
N LEU A 457 -64.98 4.27 -44.80
CA LEU A 457 -66.04 3.27 -44.98
C LEU A 457 -67.40 3.93 -45.29
N TRP A 458 -67.68 5.09 -44.70
CA TRP A 458 -68.86 5.89 -44.99
C TRP A 458 -68.84 6.44 -46.42
N LYS A 459 -67.72 7.02 -46.86
CA LYS A 459 -67.53 7.54 -48.23
C LYS A 459 -67.51 6.43 -49.29
N CYS A 460 -67.00 5.24 -48.95
CA CYS A 460 -67.03 4.04 -49.79
C CYS A 460 -68.41 3.34 -49.79
N GLY A 461 -69.43 3.90 -49.11
CA GLY A 461 -70.82 3.45 -49.21
C GLY A 461 -71.17 2.22 -48.37
N PHE A 462 -70.30 1.77 -47.47
CA PHE A 462 -70.49 0.57 -46.65
C PHE A 462 -71.71 0.67 -45.69
N PHE A 463 -72.05 1.88 -45.24
CA PHE A 463 -73.17 2.12 -44.32
C PHE A 463 -74.51 2.43 -45.00
N LYS A 464 -74.62 2.32 -46.33
CA LYS A 464 -75.92 2.38 -47.01
C LYS A 464 -76.66 1.05 -46.82
N ARG A 465 -77.58 0.98 -45.85
CA ARG A 465 -78.54 -0.12 -45.73
C ARG A 465 -79.57 -0.04 -46.87
N THR A 466 -79.61 -1.07 -47.72
CA THR A 466 -80.80 -1.42 -48.50
C THR A 466 -81.84 -1.97 -47.51
N SER A 467 -82.99 -1.33 -47.37
CA SER A 467 -84.11 -1.90 -46.61
C SER A 467 -84.70 -3.03 -47.44
N GLN A 468 -84.25 -4.27 -47.21
CA GLN A 468 -84.89 -5.46 -47.75
C GLN A 468 -85.81 -6.07 -46.68
N VAL A 469 -87.11 -6.06 -47.01
CA VAL A 469 -88.18 -6.84 -46.39
C VAL A 469 -87.71 -8.29 -46.22
N SER A 470 -87.57 -8.74 -44.97
CA SER A 470 -87.28 -10.13 -44.65
C SER A 470 -88.51 -10.99 -44.90
N LYS A 471 -88.55 -11.68 -46.06
CA LYS A 471 -89.32 -12.91 -46.21
C LYS A 471 -88.49 -14.06 -45.66
N TYR A 472 -88.69 -14.42 -44.40
CA TYR A 472 -88.45 -15.77 -43.93
C TYR A 472 -89.60 -16.23 -43.04
N SER A 473 -90.21 -17.32 -43.47
CA SER A 473 -91.24 -18.10 -42.78
C SER A 473 -90.65 -18.74 -41.52
N THR A 474 -91.14 -18.34 -40.35
CA THR A 474 -90.99 -19.11 -39.12
C THR A 474 -92.10 -20.17 -39.06
N ASN A 475 -91.73 -21.44 -39.21
CA ASN A 475 -92.62 -22.58 -38.95
C ASN A 475 -92.92 -22.64 -37.45
N TYR A 476 -94.12 -22.22 -37.05
CA TYR A 476 -94.65 -22.48 -35.71
C TYR A 476 -95.26 -23.88 -35.69
N TYR A 477 -94.69 -24.77 -34.89
CA TYR A 477 -95.38 -25.98 -34.44
C TYR A 477 -96.54 -25.57 -33.54
N ARG A 478 -97.76 -25.71 -34.06
CA ARG A 478 -99.01 -25.43 -33.34
C ARG A 478 -99.31 -26.61 -32.42
N ALA A 479 -99.00 -26.50 -31.13
CA ALA A 479 -99.58 -27.37 -30.12
C ALA A 479 -101.09 -27.15 -30.07
N ARG A 480 -101.88 -28.18 -30.39
CA ARG A 480 -103.34 -28.19 -30.18
C ARG A 480 -103.59 -28.44 -28.69
N LEU A 481 -104.07 -27.42 -27.99
CA LEU A 481 -104.84 -27.63 -26.77
C LEU A 481 -106.23 -28.12 -27.19
N VAL A 482 -106.49 -29.41 -26.93
CA VAL A 482 -107.84 -29.97 -26.96
C VAL A 482 -108.57 -29.36 -25.76
N ILE A 483 -109.47 -28.42 -26.04
CA ILE A 483 -110.43 -27.92 -25.06
C ILE A 483 -111.51 -29.00 -24.96
N GLN A 484 -111.57 -29.69 -23.81
CA GLN A 484 -112.69 -30.54 -23.46
C GLN A 484 -113.97 -29.69 -23.36
N PRO A 485 -115.09 -30.11 -23.97
CA PRO A 485 -116.36 -29.41 -23.81
C PRO A 485 -116.88 -29.60 -22.38
N SER A 486 -117.28 -28.48 -21.78
CA SER A 486 -118.00 -28.41 -20.51
C SER A 486 -119.44 -28.92 -20.68
N ASP A 487 -119.95 -29.67 -19.70
CA ASP A 487 -121.26 -30.35 -19.67
C ASP A 487 -122.51 -29.44 -19.77
N ALA A 488 -122.35 -28.16 -20.12
CA ALA A 488 -123.46 -27.21 -20.30
C ALA A 488 -124.06 -27.20 -21.72
N ASP A 489 -123.36 -27.74 -22.74
CA ASP A 489 -123.85 -27.79 -24.13
C ASP A 489 -124.41 -29.16 -24.56
N ARG A 490 -124.57 -30.09 -23.61
CA ARG A 490 -125.00 -31.47 -23.88
C ARG A 490 -126.53 -31.67 -23.86
N GLN A 491 -127.32 -30.62 -23.63
CA GLN A 491 -128.79 -30.68 -23.53
C GLN A 491 -129.54 -29.94 -24.66
N ALA A 492 -128.86 -29.51 -25.73
CA ALA A 492 -129.50 -28.83 -26.87
C ALA A 492 -129.59 -29.68 -28.16
N MET A 493 -129.24 -30.98 -28.10
CA MET A 493 -129.37 -31.91 -29.22
C MET A 493 -129.96 -33.26 -28.77
N GLU A 494 -131.07 -33.21 -28.07
CA GLU A 494 -132.05 -34.32 -28.03
C GLU A 494 -133.44 -33.70 -28.27
N ALA A 495 -133.70 -33.34 -29.53
CA ALA A 495 -135.02 -33.07 -30.11
C ALA A 495 -134.95 -33.26 -31.63
#